data_AF-A0AAW2IYC2-F1
#
_entry.id   AF-A0AAW2IYC2-F1
#
_cell.length_a   1.000
_cell.length_b   1.000
_cell.length_c   1.000
_cell.angle_alpha   90.00
_cell.angle_beta   90.00
_cell.angle_gamma   90.00
#
_symmetry.space_group_name_H-M   'P 1'
#
loop_
_entity.id
_entity.type
_entity.pdbx_description
1 polymer ?
#
loop_
_entity_poly.entity_id
_entity_poly.type
_entity_poly.pdbx_seq_one_letter_code
_entity_poly.pdbx_strand_id
1 'polypeptide(L)'
;MLPDMNLTASGGDESQRTADDGINNKSSCENIDSSSINNQELKRKRYHRHTPQQIQEMEEFFKQCPHPNNNQRKELSNKLGLEPLQVKFWFQNKRTQLKTLDEHHKNSNFHTENDELRAENMMYKEALTNACCRACGHAIIAGISSNEHRLKVENARLMEQIDDLAAIVAELVGKPLVDDATIPSSTASPTTDIEVVRRIKGKHKIEE
;
A
#
# COMPACT_ATOMS: atom_id res chain seq x y z
N MET A 1 -44.86 13.80 0.95
CA MET A 1 -44.80 12.76 -0.11
C MET A 1 -43.39 12.21 -0.12
N LEU A 2 -43.27 10.92 0.18
CA LEU A 2 -42.06 10.06 0.14
C LEU A 2 -41.39 10.07 -1.26
N PRO A 3 -40.11 9.66 -1.42
CA PRO A 3 -39.45 8.51 -0.77
C PRO A 3 -38.11 8.84 -0.04
N ASP A 4 -37.76 8.15 1.06
CA ASP A 4 -37.13 6.81 1.14
C ASP A 4 -35.90 6.70 0.21
N MET A 5 -34.68 6.42 0.67
CA MET A 5 -34.15 5.14 1.18
C MET A 5 -32.82 5.46 1.91
N ASN A 6 -32.59 5.08 3.17
CA ASN A 6 -32.31 3.75 3.74
C ASN A 6 -30.80 3.54 4.03
N LEU A 7 -30.56 3.02 5.23
CA LEU A 7 -29.28 2.54 5.75
C LEU A 7 -28.76 1.37 4.91
N THR A 8 -27.44 1.20 4.86
CA THR A 8 -26.84 -0.13 5.07
C THR A 8 -25.46 -0.01 5.72
N ALA A 9 -25.36 -0.57 6.92
CA ALA A 9 -24.15 -1.11 7.48
C ALA A 9 -23.70 -2.37 6.70
N SER A 10 -22.46 -2.79 6.99
CA SER A 10 -21.91 -4.15 6.82
C SER A 10 -21.09 -4.42 5.54
N GLY A 11 -19.80 -4.71 5.76
CA GLY A 11 -19.20 -6.00 5.40
C GLY A 11 -18.61 -6.18 3.99
N GLY A 12 -17.38 -6.72 3.95
CA GLY A 12 -16.67 -7.24 2.76
C GLY A 12 -15.36 -6.48 2.55
N ASP A 13 -14.23 -6.91 3.14
CA ASP A 13 -13.36 -7.98 2.62
C ASP A 13 -13.41 -8.11 1.10
N GLU A 14 -12.44 -7.50 0.41
CA GLU A 14 -11.99 -8.03 -0.87
C GLU A 14 -10.48 -7.78 -1.02
N SER A 15 -9.72 -8.76 -0.52
CA SER A 15 -8.33 -8.96 -0.91
C SER A 15 -8.28 -9.31 -2.40
N GLN A 16 -7.97 -8.35 -3.26
CA GLN A 16 -7.59 -8.63 -4.66
C GLN A 16 -6.09 -8.94 -4.75
N ARG A 17 -5.81 -10.22 -4.47
CA ARG A 17 -4.82 -11.06 -5.11
C ARG A 17 -4.78 -10.80 -6.62
N THR A 18 -3.82 -10.02 -7.11
CA THR A 18 -3.47 -10.01 -8.54
C THR A 18 -2.44 -11.10 -8.78
N ALA A 19 -2.87 -12.10 -9.53
CA ALA A 19 -2.07 -13.23 -9.94
C ALA A 19 -1.02 -12.79 -10.97
N ASP A 20 0.13 -13.45 -10.84
CA ASP A 20 1.24 -13.60 -11.78
C ASP A 20 0.75 -13.90 -13.20
N ASP A 21 1.06 -13.02 -14.16
CA ASP A 21 1.00 -13.33 -15.59
C ASP A 21 2.41 -13.26 -16.19
N GLY A 22 2.97 -14.45 -16.38
CA GLY A 22 4.26 -14.68 -16.97
C GLY A 22 4.36 -14.16 -18.40
N ILE A 23 5.43 -13.43 -18.68
CA ILE A 23 5.83 -13.05 -20.04
C ILE A 23 6.38 -14.30 -20.73
N ASN A 24 5.48 -15.03 -21.40
CA ASN A 24 5.82 -16.09 -22.33
C ASN A 24 6.18 -15.45 -23.69
N ASN A 25 7.47 -15.43 -24.02
CA ASN A 25 7.96 -15.00 -25.33
C ASN A 25 7.42 -15.95 -26.41
N LYS A 26 6.39 -15.48 -27.10
CA LYS A 26 5.79 -16.10 -28.28
C LYS A 26 6.79 -16.03 -29.45
N SER A 27 7.55 -17.11 -29.64
CA SER A 27 8.33 -17.32 -30.85
C SER A 27 7.40 -17.80 -31.96
N SER A 28 7.44 -17.06 -33.06
CA SER A 28 6.64 -17.20 -34.28
C SER A 28 6.77 -18.58 -34.91
N CYS A 29 5.65 -19.19 -35.27
CA CYS A 29 5.59 -20.42 -36.06
C CYS A 29 4.82 -20.19 -37.37
N GLU A 30 5.55 -20.29 -38.47
CA GLU A 30 5.10 -20.41 -39.87
C GLU A 30 6.24 -21.17 -40.59
N ASN A 31 6.10 -22.21 -41.42
CA ASN A 31 4.98 -22.95 -42.01
C ASN A 31 5.56 -24.27 -42.61
N ILE A 32 4.76 -25.36 -42.63
CA ILE A 32 4.56 -26.38 -43.72
C ILE A 32 5.81 -27.13 -44.27
N ASP A 33 5.93 -28.44 -44.50
CA ASP A 33 5.11 -29.67 -44.59
C ASP A 33 6.09 -30.87 -44.53
N SER A 34 5.73 -31.98 -43.86
CA SER A 34 6.12 -33.35 -44.26
C SER A 34 5.57 -34.38 -43.28
N SER A 35 4.55 -35.10 -43.75
CA SER A 35 4.33 -36.54 -43.63
C SER A 35 5.14 -37.36 -42.60
N SER A 36 4.39 -38.17 -41.84
CA SER A 36 4.77 -39.40 -41.13
C SER A 36 5.47 -39.32 -39.76
N ILE A 37 4.65 -39.60 -38.73
CA ILE A 37 4.89 -40.46 -37.56
C ILE A 37 6.32 -40.49 -37.01
N ASN A 38 6.51 -39.95 -35.79
CA ASN A 38 7.03 -40.77 -34.68
C ASN A 38 6.88 -40.08 -33.31
N ASN A 39 6.35 -40.87 -32.38
CA ASN A 39 6.31 -40.63 -30.95
C ASN A 39 7.70 -40.21 -30.41
N GLN A 40 7.87 -38.92 -30.13
CA GLN A 40 8.86 -38.48 -29.15
C GLN A 40 8.16 -37.56 -28.16
N GLU A 41 7.51 -38.21 -27.21
CA GLU A 41 7.43 -37.77 -25.83
C GLU A 41 8.68 -36.95 -25.50
N LEU A 42 8.48 -35.65 -25.29
CA LEU A 42 9.50 -34.69 -24.88
C LEU A 42 10.12 -35.20 -23.59
N LYS A 43 11.19 -35.99 -23.71
CA LYS A 43 12.03 -36.46 -22.61
C LYS A 43 12.60 -35.23 -21.92
N ARG A 44 11.88 -34.70 -20.93
CA ARG A 44 12.38 -33.66 -20.03
C ARG A 44 13.71 -34.16 -19.49
N LYS A 45 14.81 -33.48 -19.84
CA LYS A 45 16.15 -33.81 -19.38
C LYS A 45 16.09 -34.00 -17.87
N ARG A 46 16.34 -35.22 -17.41
CA ARG A 46 16.32 -35.57 -15.99
C ARG A 46 17.43 -34.78 -15.30
N TYR A 47 17.07 -33.73 -14.57
CA TYR A 47 18.04 -32.95 -13.79
C TYR A 47 18.73 -33.87 -12.78
N HIS A 48 20.06 -33.88 -12.82
CA HIS A 48 20.86 -34.64 -11.86
C HIS A 48 21.04 -33.79 -10.59
N ARG A 49 20.66 -34.34 -9.42
CA ARG A 49 20.89 -33.70 -8.13
C ARG A 49 22.31 -34.00 -7.65
N HIS A 50 22.97 -33.01 -7.07
CA HIS A 50 24.23 -33.20 -6.38
C HIS A 50 24.04 -34.07 -5.12
N THR A 51 25.07 -34.85 -4.77
CA THR A 51 25.05 -35.66 -3.55
C THR A 51 25.19 -34.77 -2.31
N PRO A 52 24.75 -35.23 -1.11
CA PRO A 52 24.95 -34.47 0.12
C PRO A 52 26.42 -34.12 0.40
N GLN A 53 27.35 -35.05 0.12
CA GLN A 53 28.78 -34.81 0.27
C GLN A 53 29.28 -33.70 -0.66
N GLN A 54 28.83 -33.69 -1.93
CA GLN A 54 29.16 -32.62 -2.87
C GLN A 54 28.64 -31.26 -2.39
N ILE A 55 27.40 -31.22 -1.88
CA ILE A 55 26.80 -29.99 -1.35
C ILE A 55 27.60 -29.51 -0.14
N GLN A 56 27.90 -30.39 0.82
CA GLN A 56 28.66 -30.04 2.02
C GLN A 56 30.02 -29.42 1.70
N GLU A 57 30.79 -30.04 0.82
CA GLU A 57 32.09 -29.52 0.39
C GLU A 57 31.97 -28.16 -0.31
N MET A 58 30.96 -27.98 -1.16
CA MET A 58 30.69 -26.67 -1.77
C MET A 58 30.27 -25.62 -0.73
N GLU A 59 29.50 -25.99 0.29
CA GLU A 59 29.11 -25.09 1.39
C GLU A 59 30.28 -24.71 2.29
N GLU A 60 31.18 -25.66 2.60
CA GLU A 60 32.41 -25.40 3.36
C GLU A 60 33.35 -24.47 2.60
N PHE A 61 33.48 -24.64 1.28
CA PHE A 61 34.23 -23.72 0.44
C PHE A 61 33.55 -22.35 0.36
N PHE A 62 32.22 -22.30 0.25
CA PHE A 62 31.47 -21.05 0.15
C PHE A 62 31.68 -20.13 1.35
N LYS A 63 31.78 -20.68 2.57
CA LYS A 63 32.08 -19.91 3.79
C LYS A 63 33.39 -19.13 3.70
N GLN A 64 34.36 -19.65 2.95
CA GLN A 64 35.68 -19.05 2.76
C GLN A 64 35.73 -18.15 1.53
N CYS A 65 35.08 -18.56 0.44
CA CYS A 65 35.07 -17.83 -0.81
C CYS A 65 33.70 -17.92 -1.53
N PRO A 66 32.79 -16.95 -1.31
CA PRO A 66 31.47 -16.92 -1.94
C PRO A 66 31.49 -16.67 -3.47
N HIS A 67 32.61 -16.15 -3.99
CA HIS A 67 32.81 -15.79 -5.39
C HIS A 67 34.08 -16.46 -5.93
N PRO A 68 34.05 -17.79 -6.17
CA PRO A 68 35.22 -18.51 -6.67
C PRO A 68 35.62 -18.04 -8.07
N ASN A 69 36.91 -17.85 -8.27
CA ASN A 69 37.49 -17.56 -9.58
C ASN A 69 37.53 -18.82 -10.47
N ASN A 70 38.02 -18.68 -11.71
CA ASN A 70 38.00 -19.80 -12.67
C ASN A 70 38.88 -20.99 -12.22
N ASN A 71 40.05 -20.72 -11.65
CA ASN A 71 40.97 -21.78 -11.21
C ASN A 71 40.39 -22.53 -10.00
N GLN A 72 39.88 -21.80 -9.01
CA GLN A 72 39.20 -22.38 -7.83
C GLN A 72 38.00 -23.24 -8.24
N ARG A 73 37.21 -22.80 -9.23
CA ARG A 73 36.11 -23.61 -9.75
C ARG A 73 36.60 -24.91 -10.39
N LYS A 74 37.69 -24.88 -11.16
CA LYS A 74 38.28 -26.08 -11.77
C LYS A 74 38.84 -27.05 -10.73
N GLU A 75 39.52 -26.54 -9.72
CA GLU A 75 40.05 -27.36 -8.62
C GLU A 75 38.91 -28.04 -7.84
N LEU A 76 37.88 -27.28 -7.48
CA LEU A 76 36.72 -27.80 -6.78
C LEU A 76 35.93 -28.79 -7.64
N SER A 77 35.79 -28.52 -8.95
CA SER A 77 35.11 -29.43 -9.87
C SER A 77 35.83 -30.76 -9.99
N ASN A 78 37.17 -30.74 -10.08
CA ASN A 78 38.00 -31.94 -10.12
C ASN A 78 37.87 -32.74 -8.82
N LYS A 79 37.90 -32.07 -7.65
CA LYS A 79 37.73 -32.72 -6.34
C LYS A 79 36.36 -33.41 -6.21
N LEU A 80 35.31 -32.81 -6.75
CA LEU A 80 33.93 -33.28 -6.58
C LEU A 80 33.41 -34.16 -7.72
N GLY A 81 34.19 -34.34 -8.79
CA GLY A 81 33.76 -35.06 -9.99
C GLY A 81 32.61 -34.36 -10.72
N LEU A 82 32.59 -33.03 -10.70
CA LEU A 82 31.55 -32.20 -11.33
C LEU A 82 32.12 -31.44 -12.53
N GLU A 83 31.24 -30.95 -13.41
CA GLU A 83 31.65 -29.98 -14.44
C GLU A 83 31.90 -28.60 -13.80
N PRO A 84 32.95 -27.84 -14.20
CA PRO A 84 33.18 -26.49 -13.70
C PRO A 84 31.95 -25.55 -13.79
N LEU A 85 31.09 -25.76 -14.79
CA LEU A 85 29.86 -25.00 -14.96
C LEU A 85 28.80 -25.31 -13.90
N GLN A 86 28.68 -26.57 -13.47
CA GLN A 86 27.80 -26.96 -12.37
C GLN A 86 28.22 -26.26 -11.07
N VAL A 87 29.52 -26.20 -10.79
CA VAL A 87 30.07 -25.44 -9.66
C VAL A 87 29.71 -23.96 -9.81
N LYS A 88 29.93 -23.35 -10.98
CA LYS A 88 29.55 -21.94 -11.23
C LYS A 88 28.07 -21.69 -10.89
N PHE A 89 27.17 -22.51 -11.40
CA PHE A 89 25.73 -22.35 -11.18
C PHE A 89 25.33 -22.62 -9.74
N TRP A 90 25.95 -23.59 -9.07
CA TRP A 90 25.68 -23.84 -7.66
C TRP A 90 26.02 -22.61 -6.81
N PHE A 91 27.19 -21.99 -7.02
CA PHE A 91 27.58 -20.78 -6.28
C PHE A 91 26.67 -19.60 -6.60
N GLN A 92 26.26 -19.45 -7.86
CA GLN A 92 25.29 -18.42 -8.24
C GLN A 92 23.95 -18.62 -7.53
N ASN A 93 23.41 -19.83 -7.57
CA ASN A 93 22.14 -20.18 -6.92
C ASN A 93 22.22 -20.03 -5.40
N LYS A 94 23.33 -20.43 -4.78
CA LYS A 94 23.54 -20.27 -3.33
C LYS A 94 23.49 -18.81 -2.91
N ARG A 95 24.12 -17.90 -3.67
CA ARG A 95 24.05 -16.46 -3.40
C ARG A 95 22.63 -15.92 -3.57
N THR A 96 21.94 -16.28 -4.65
CA THR A 96 20.54 -15.88 -4.85
C THR A 96 19.66 -16.37 -3.70
N GLN A 97 19.81 -17.63 -3.29
CA GLN A 97 19.08 -18.20 -2.16
C GLN A 97 19.30 -17.40 -0.87
N LEU A 98 20.55 -17.07 -0.55
CA LEU A 98 20.85 -16.28 0.66
C LEU A 98 20.26 -14.87 0.58
N LYS A 99 20.33 -14.23 -0.59
CA LYS A 99 19.71 -12.91 -0.79
C LYS A 99 18.20 -12.96 -0.59
N THR A 100 17.52 -13.94 -1.17
CA THR A 100 16.07 -14.11 -1.02
C THR A 100 15.68 -14.42 0.44
N LEU A 101 16.45 -15.25 1.15
CA LEU A 101 16.21 -15.53 2.56
C LEU A 101 16.36 -14.28 3.44
N ASP A 102 17.40 -13.49 3.19
CA ASP A 102 17.64 -12.22 3.89
C ASP A 102 16.52 -11.20 3.61
N GLU A 103 16.10 -11.05 2.35
CA GLU A 103 14.98 -10.19 1.96
C GLU A 103 13.67 -10.62 2.64
N HIS A 104 13.39 -11.93 2.67
CA HIS A 104 12.22 -12.47 3.36
C HIS A 104 12.27 -12.18 4.87
N HIS A 105 13.41 -12.40 5.52
CA HIS A 105 13.60 -12.08 6.95
C HIS A 105 13.39 -10.60 7.22
N LYS A 106 13.99 -9.71 6.41
CA LYS A 106 13.81 -8.26 6.54
C LYS A 106 12.34 -7.86 6.38
N ASN A 107 11.66 -8.40 5.36
CA ASN A 107 10.25 -8.12 5.15
C ASN A 107 9.38 -8.60 6.33
N SER A 108 9.67 -9.77 6.88
CA SER A 108 8.99 -10.28 8.08
C SER A 108 9.19 -9.36 9.28
N ASN A 109 10.41 -8.86 9.48
CA ASN A 109 10.73 -7.95 10.57
C ASN A 109 9.98 -6.62 10.39
N PHE A 110 9.99 -6.04 9.18
CA PHE A 110 9.25 -4.81 8.89
C PHE A 110 7.74 -4.95 9.10
N HIS A 111 7.17 -6.11 8.74
CA HIS A 111 5.75 -6.37 9.01
C HIS A 111 5.45 -6.38 10.51
N THR A 112 6.29 -7.08 11.28
CA THR A 112 6.15 -7.17 12.75
C THR A 112 6.24 -5.78 13.39
N GLU A 113 7.26 -5.00 13.02
CA GLU A 113 7.44 -3.63 13.50
C GLU A 113 6.28 -2.70 13.08
N ASN A 114 5.73 -2.89 11.88
CA ASN A 114 4.58 -2.11 11.44
C ASN A 114 3.32 -2.41 12.26
N ASP A 115 3.10 -3.68 12.58
CA ASP A 115 1.96 -4.10 13.41
C ASP A 115 2.09 -3.56 14.84
N GLU A 116 3.30 -3.58 15.40
CA GLU A 116 3.62 -2.97 16.70
C GLU A 116 3.35 -1.46 16.68
N LEU A 117 3.89 -0.74 15.68
CA LEU A 117 3.66 0.70 15.54
C LEU A 117 2.17 1.03 15.33
N ARG A 118 1.42 0.20 14.61
CA ARG A 118 -0.03 0.36 14.45
C ARG A 118 -0.76 0.18 15.77
N ALA A 119 -0.39 -0.83 16.55
CA ALA A 119 -0.96 -1.07 17.88
C ALA A 119 -0.64 0.10 18.83
N GLU A 120 0.60 0.56 18.88
CA GLU A 120 0.99 1.74 19.65
C GLU A 120 0.22 3.00 19.20
N ASN A 121 0.12 3.24 17.89
CA ASN A 121 -0.62 4.37 17.36
C ASN A 121 -2.11 4.32 17.74
N MET A 122 -2.70 3.12 17.75
CA MET A 122 -4.06 2.91 18.22
C MET A 122 -4.19 3.25 19.70
N MET A 123 -3.28 2.78 20.55
CA MET A 123 -3.23 3.09 21.98
C MET A 123 -3.10 4.60 22.23
N TYR A 124 -2.21 5.29 21.50
CA TYR A 124 -2.07 6.75 21.61
C TYR A 124 -3.34 7.47 21.17
N LYS A 125 -3.96 7.08 20.05
CA LYS A 125 -5.22 7.67 19.58
C LYS A 125 -6.35 7.47 20.58
N GLU A 126 -6.47 6.28 21.16
CA GLU A 126 -7.45 5.99 22.20
C GLU A 126 -7.20 6.85 23.44
N ALA A 127 -5.95 6.94 23.92
CA ALA A 127 -5.60 7.78 25.05
C ALA A 127 -5.93 9.26 24.81
N LEU A 128 -5.66 9.77 23.59
CA LEU A 128 -6.01 11.13 23.20
C LEU A 128 -7.52 11.35 23.07
N THR A 129 -8.26 10.34 22.61
CA THR A 129 -9.73 10.39 22.52
C THR A 129 -10.36 10.40 23.91
N ASN A 130 -9.85 9.58 24.83
CA ASN A 130 -10.33 9.46 26.21
C ASN A 130 -9.79 10.60 27.12
N ALA A 131 -8.84 11.39 26.65
CA ALA A 131 -8.31 12.53 27.39
C ALA A 131 -9.39 13.62 27.55
N CYS A 132 -9.95 13.69 28.75
CA CYS A 132 -10.97 14.65 29.15
C CYS A 132 -10.38 15.74 30.06
N CYS A 133 -10.81 16.99 29.89
CA CYS A 133 -10.51 18.07 30.82
C CYS A 133 -11.21 17.82 32.17
N ARG A 134 -10.46 17.67 33.27
CA ARG A 134 -11.01 17.41 34.61
C ARG A 134 -11.85 18.55 35.18
N ALA A 135 -11.69 19.77 34.66
CA ALA A 135 -12.44 20.95 35.12
C ALA A 135 -13.78 21.14 34.40
N CYS A 136 -13.96 20.62 33.19
CA CYS A 136 -15.20 20.84 32.40
C CYS A 136 -15.79 19.57 31.75
N GLY A 137 -15.20 18.39 31.91
CA GLY A 137 -15.79 17.13 31.46
C GLY A 137 -15.78 16.87 29.95
N HIS A 138 -15.05 17.66 29.15
CA HIS A 138 -15.02 17.51 27.69
C HIS A 138 -13.73 16.86 27.18
N ALA A 139 -13.88 15.99 26.16
CA ALA A 139 -12.77 15.38 25.42
C ALA A 139 -11.97 16.43 24.65
N ILE A 140 -10.64 16.39 24.72
CA ILE A 140 -9.77 17.46 24.20
C ILE A 140 -9.56 17.35 22.68
N ILE A 141 -9.70 16.17 22.07
CA ILE A 141 -9.13 15.91 20.72
C ILE A 141 -10.14 15.37 19.68
N ALA A 142 -11.35 14.97 20.08
CA ALA A 142 -12.35 14.49 19.13
C ALA A 142 -13.18 15.63 18.51
N GLY A 143 -12.52 16.51 17.74
CA GLY A 143 -13.10 17.31 16.65
C GLY A 143 -14.28 18.24 16.93
N ILE A 144 -14.78 18.33 18.14
CA ILE A 144 -15.83 19.26 18.54
C ILE A 144 -15.41 19.79 19.91
N SER A 145 -14.85 21.00 19.92
CA SER A 145 -14.67 21.68 21.19
C SER A 145 -16.04 21.79 21.87
N SER A 146 -16.08 21.68 23.20
CA SER A 146 -17.27 21.95 24.03
C SER A 146 -18.07 23.17 23.55
N ASN A 147 -17.34 24.21 23.15
CA ASN A 147 -17.89 25.45 22.67
C ASN A 147 -18.54 25.34 21.29
N GLU A 148 -18.01 24.53 20.38
CA GLU A 148 -18.54 24.36 19.04
C GLU A 148 -19.88 23.60 19.04
N HIS A 149 -20.01 22.53 19.83
CA HIS A 149 -21.30 21.85 19.99
C HIS A 149 -22.34 22.79 20.60
N ARG A 150 -21.95 23.52 21.66
CA ARG A 150 -22.82 24.49 22.33
C ARG A 150 -23.28 25.62 21.39
N LEU A 151 -22.37 26.15 20.58
CA LEU A 151 -22.69 27.18 19.59
C LEU A 151 -23.60 26.65 18.49
N LYS A 152 -23.44 25.40 18.05
CA LYS A 152 -24.35 24.77 17.07
C LYS A 152 -25.77 24.61 17.64
N VAL A 153 -25.90 24.18 18.90
CA VAL A 153 -27.20 24.08 19.58
C VAL A 153 -27.85 25.45 19.74
N GLU A 154 -27.07 26.46 20.15
CA GLU A 154 -27.60 27.81 20.34
C GLU A 154 -27.98 28.48 19.01
N ASN A 155 -27.19 28.29 17.95
CA ASN A 155 -27.55 28.78 16.62
C ASN A 155 -28.84 28.13 16.10
N ALA A 156 -29.07 26.84 16.35
CA ALA A 156 -30.32 26.20 15.99
C ALA A 156 -31.51 26.82 16.75
N ARG A 157 -31.35 27.09 18.06
CA ARG A 157 -32.37 27.77 18.89
C ARG A 157 -32.67 29.18 18.42
N LEU A 158 -31.63 29.95 18.06
CA LEU A 158 -31.79 31.31 17.56
C LEU A 158 -32.46 31.33 16.17
N MET A 159 -32.18 30.35 15.31
CA MET A 159 -32.86 30.20 14.03
C MET A 159 -34.36 29.93 14.21
N GLU A 160 -34.74 29.04 15.13
CA GLU A 160 -36.16 28.78 15.46
C GLU A 160 -36.86 30.06 15.94
N GLN A 161 -36.19 30.87 16.77
CA GLN A 161 -36.75 32.16 17.19
C GLN A 161 -36.88 33.16 16.05
N ILE A 162 -35.92 33.18 15.12
CA ILE A 162 -36.01 34.02 13.93
C ILE A 162 -37.18 33.58 13.06
N ASP A 163 -37.38 32.27 12.88
CA ASP A 163 -38.47 31.71 12.09
C ASP A 163 -39.85 32.01 12.73
N ASP A 164 -39.97 31.86 14.05
CA ASP A 164 -41.20 32.20 14.80
C ASP A 164 -41.52 33.69 14.70
N LEU A 165 -40.52 34.56 14.89
CA LEU A 165 -40.69 36.00 14.75
C LEU A 165 -41.02 36.38 13.30
N ALA A 166 -40.38 35.75 12.32
CA ALA A 166 -40.70 35.96 10.92
C ALA A 166 -42.14 35.54 10.59
N ALA A 167 -42.63 34.45 11.18
CA ALA A 167 -44.02 34.01 11.04
C ALA A 167 -45.01 35.00 11.66
N ILE A 168 -44.73 35.50 12.88
CA ILE A 168 -45.56 36.52 13.54
C ILE A 168 -45.57 37.83 12.74
N VAL A 169 -44.40 38.26 12.23
CA VAL A 169 -44.29 39.47 11.41
C VAL A 169 -45.04 39.31 10.08
N ALA A 170 -44.96 38.15 9.44
CA ALA A 170 -45.74 37.85 8.23
C ALA A 170 -47.26 37.88 8.51
N GLU A 171 -47.70 37.41 9.68
CA GLU A 171 -49.10 37.44 10.10
C GLU A 171 -49.61 38.86 10.39
N LEU A 172 -48.77 39.73 10.95
CA LEU A 172 -49.12 41.12 11.26
C LEU A 172 -49.05 42.07 10.06
N VAL A 173 -48.15 41.83 9.11
CA VAL A 173 -47.90 42.73 7.96
C VAL A 173 -48.60 42.24 6.68
N GLY A 174 -49.11 41.01 6.66
CA GLY A 174 -49.91 40.46 5.55
C GLY A 174 -49.14 40.23 4.24
N LYS A 175 -47.81 40.27 4.26
CA LYS A 175 -46.92 39.96 3.14
C LYS A 175 -45.64 39.27 3.65
N PRO A 176 -45.06 38.31 2.90
CA PRO A 176 -43.77 37.74 3.25
C PRO A 176 -42.70 38.81 3.03
N LEU A 177 -41.93 39.13 4.07
CA LEU A 177 -40.77 40.01 3.95
C LEU A 177 -39.56 39.18 3.50
N VAL A 178 -39.60 38.68 2.26
CA VAL A 178 -38.40 38.18 1.57
C VAL A 178 -38.37 38.77 0.17
N ASP A 179 -37.91 40.02 0.07
CA ASP A 179 -37.31 40.52 -1.17
C ASP A 179 -35.93 41.09 -0.84
N ASP A 180 -34.93 40.37 -1.35
CA ASP A 180 -33.59 40.82 -1.73
C ASP A 180 -32.77 41.63 -0.71
N ALA A 181 -32.14 40.91 0.21
CA ALA A 181 -30.80 41.28 0.65
C ALA A 181 -29.84 40.19 0.14
N THR A 182 -29.37 40.37 -1.08
CA THR A 182 -28.11 39.79 -1.55
C THR A 182 -27.02 40.10 -0.53
N ILE A 183 -26.80 39.19 0.43
CA ILE A 183 -25.58 39.15 1.22
C ILE A 183 -24.53 38.57 0.27
N PRO A 184 -23.46 39.31 -0.09
CA PRO A 184 -22.39 38.72 -0.87
C PRO A 184 -21.79 37.60 -0.04
N SER A 185 -22.02 36.36 -0.50
CA SER A 185 -21.31 35.19 -0.05
C SER A 185 -19.85 35.36 -0.47
N SER A 186 -19.05 36.01 0.39
CA SER A 186 -17.60 35.84 0.36
C SER A 186 -17.31 34.42 0.83
N THR A 187 -17.45 33.47 -0.09
CA THR A 187 -16.75 32.19 -0.03
C THR A 187 -15.27 32.46 -0.25
N ALA A 188 -14.60 33.01 0.76
CA ALA A 188 -13.17 32.82 0.91
C ALA A 188 -12.97 31.35 1.31
N SER A 189 -12.92 30.48 0.31
CA SER A 189 -12.44 29.11 0.49
C SER A 189 -11.03 29.18 1.08
N PRO A 190 -10.72 28.42 2.16
CA PRO A 190 -9.33 28.20 2.51
C PRO A 190 -8.75 27.36 1.37
N THR A 191 -7.95 27.99 0.51
CA THR A 191 -7.12 27.29 -0.44
C THR A 191 -6.26 26.31 0.35
N THR A 192 -6.64 25.04 0.35
CA THR A 192 -5.78 23.96 0.79
C THR A 192 -4.54 24.01 -0.10
N ASP A 193 -3.41 24.30 0.51
CA ASP A 193 -2.11 24.48 -0.11
C ASP A 193 -1.55 23.13 -0.60
N ILE A 194 -2.18 22.55 -1.61
CA ILE A 194 -1.72 21.34 -2.32
C ILE A 194 -1.28 21.67 -3.76
N GLU A 195 -1.46 22.92 -4.22
CA GLU A 195 -1.05 23.34 -5.58
C GLU A 195 0.31 24.08 -5.61
N VAL A 196 0.89 24.50 -4.48
CA VAL A 196 2.20 25.21 -4.47
C VAL A 196 3.40 24.26 -4.56
N VAL A 197 3.27 22.99 -4.16
CA VAL A 197 4.40 22.04 -4.16
C VAL A 197 4.71 21.46 -5.56
N ARG A 198 3.82 21.59 -6.55
CA ARG A 198 4.14 21.20 -7.94
C ARG A 198 4.97 22.22 -8.70
N ARG A 199 5.15 23.45 -8.19
CA ARG A 199 5.87 24.52 -8.91
C ARG A 199 7.38 24.58 -8.64
N ILE A 200 7.91 23.76 -7.72
CA ILE A 200 9.34 23.80 -7.32
C ILE A 200 10.18 22.62 -7.87
N LYS A 201 9.63 21.75 -8.73
CA LYS A 201 10.39 20.65 -9.37
C LYS A 201 10.55 20.75 -10.89
N GLY A 202 10.44 21.95 -11.45
CA GLY A 202 10.54 22.21 -12.89
C GLY A 202 11.65 23.17 -13.33
N LYS A 203 12.63 23.51 -12.48
CA LYS A 203 13.74 24.40 -12.86
C LYS A 203 15.08 23.83 -12.42
N HIS A 204 15.49 22.73 -13.02
CA HIS A 204 16.90 22.38 -13.19
C HIS A 204 17.05 21.39 -14.35
N LYS A 205 16.86 21.89 -15.58
CA LYS A 205 17.52 21.33 -16.75
C LYS A 205 17.48 22.34 -17.91
N ILE A 206 18.67 22.61 -18.44
CA ILE A 206 18.99 23.15 -19.77
C ILE A 206 18.92 24.68 -19.88
N GLU A 207 20.10 25.31 -19.84
CA GLU A 207 20.62 26.08 -20.97
C GLU A 207 22.16 26.04 -20.94
N GLU A 208 22.71 25.66 -22.10
CA GLU A 208 24.10 25.68 -22.64
C GLU A 208 25.34 25.43 -21.75
#